data_AF-A0A542EK05-F1
#
_entry.id   AF-A0A542EK05-F1
#
_cell.length_a   1.000
_cell.length_b   1.000
_cell.length_c   1.000
_cell.angle_alpha   90.00
_cell.angle_beta   90.00
_cell.angle_gamma   90.00
#
_symmetry.space_group_name_H-M   'P 1'
#
loop_
_entity.id
_entity.type
_entity.pdbx_description
1 polymer ?
#
loop_
_entity_poly.entity_id
_entity_poly.type
_entity_poly.pdbx_seq_one_letter_code
_entity_poly.pdbx_strand_id
1 'polypeptide(L)'
;MSFVRPVVADSWRRSLDAGVRANEEQAPLVLSGGSLEDYRRAHPLWRAMPVLHDVLEQAIVDCDALLAVADENGQLLFVRGSNNALDKAQRIGFAEGASWDERVVGTNAPGTAIALGEPVVVRQQEHFLESVHRWSCVAVPIRDPRSGGVIGAVDVTGADHIVVPQTMAMLRAAARLAEMELHRIGSPATTGVRLSGLGVDSAVVSVGERTVALSPRHSEIVTLLAGRPDGMSGDEIACGLYEFESGRSTVRAELQRLRTMLGDDLFASRPYRLLMPVHSDWSVVLDLLEQGDVAGAVQRYRGPLLPRSDAPGVVELRERVHAALAAAVRSSGRSDLLMSWTRHPWGADDHEAWAALAGLLPIGSPMRSVAQAHLQRLA
;
A
#
# COMPACT_ATOMS: atom_id res chain seq x y z
N MET A 1 -34.60 -4.68 -16.47
CA MET A 1 -33.43 -3.82 -16.21
C MET A 1 -32.57 -4.54 -15.19
N SER A 2 -31.41 -5.06 -15.60
CA SER A 2 -30.46 -5.61 -14.64
C SER A 2 -29.90 -4.44 -13.84
N PHE A 3 -30.17 -4.40 -12.53
CA PHE A 3 -29.58 -3.40 -11.66
C PHE A 3 -28.09 -3.69 -11.52
N VAL A 4 -27.25 -2.72 -11.86
CA VAL A 4 -25.79 -2.80 -11.63
C VAL A 4 -25.57 -2.98 -10.12
N ARG A 5 -24.70 -3.93 -9.75
CA ARG A 5 -24.41 -4.21 -8.33
C ARG A 5 -23.82 -2.95 -7.68
N PRO A 6 -24.18 -2.62 -6.42
CA PRO A 6 -23.69 -1.40 -5.77
C PRO A 6 -22.16 -1.25 -5.80
N VAL A 7 -21.43 -2.33 -5.51
CA VAL A 7 -19.95 -2.34 -5.55
C VAL A 7 -19.38 -1.95 -6.93
N VAL A 8 -20.05 -2.35 -8.01
CA VAL A 8 -19.65 -2.03 -9.38
C VAL A 8 -20.00 -0.58 -9.69
N ALA A 9 -21.21 -0.13 -9.32
CA ALA A 9 -21.64 1.25 -9.54
C ALA A 9 -20.74 2.26 -8.81
N ASP A 10 -20.38 1.98 -7.56
CA ASP A 10 -19.47 2.83 -6.77
C ASP A 10 -18.06 2.87 -7.39
N SER A 11 -17.60 1.73 -7.91
CA SER A 11 -16.33 1.63 -8.62
C SER A 11 -16.33 2.40 -9.94
N TRP A 12 -17.42 2.30 -10.72
CA TRP A 12 -17.60 3.07 -11.94
C TRP A 12 -17.56 4.57 -11.67
N ARG A 13 -18.17 5.01 -10.56
CA ARG A 13 -18.13 6.41 -10.15
C ARG A 13 -16.70 6.86 -9.82
N ARG A 14 -15.95 6.09 -9.03
CA ARG A 14 -14.53 6.39 -8.74
C ARG A 14 -13.68 6.44 -10.01
N SER A 15 -13.93 5.54 -10.96
CA SER A 15 -13.24 5.48 -12.25
C SER A 15 -13.51 6.73 -13.09
N LEU A 16 -14.78 7.16 -13.15
CA LEU A 16 -15.19 8.40 -13.84
C LEU A 16 -14.61 9.64 -13.17
N ASP A 17 -14.63 9.70 -11.84
CA ASP A 17 -14.05 10.79 -11.05
C ASP A 17 -12.53 10.90 -11.27
N ALA A 18 -11.86 9.78 -11.57
CA ALA A 18 -10.45 9.72 -11.94
C ALA A 18 -10.17 10.05 -13.43
N GLY A 19 -11.22 10.26 -14.24
CA GLY A 19 -11.10 10.64 -15.65
C GLY A 19 -10.94 9.49 -16.64
N VAL A 20 -11.11 8.24 -16.20
CA VAL A 20 -11.01 7.05 -17.07
C VAL A 20 -12.15 7.05 -18.09
N ARG A 21 -11.85 6.70 -19.34
CA ARG A 21 -12.87 6.55 -20.40
C ARG A 21 -13.00 5.10 -20.85
N ALA A 22 -14.25 4.64 -21.01
CA ALA A 22 -14.56 3.24 -21.35
C ALA A 22 -13.97 2.75 -22.69
N ASN A 23 -13.64 3.68 -23.59
CA ASN A 23 -13.08 3.41 -24.91
C ASN A 23 -11.54 3.48 -24.96
N GLU A 24 -10.86 3.64 -23.82
CA GLU A 24 -9.40 3.49 -23.77
C GLU A 24 -9.02 2.02 -23.98
N GLU A 25 -7.95 1.79 -24.75
CA GLU A 25 -7.72 0.45 -25.30
C GLU A 25 -6.88 -0.45 -24.40
N GLN A 26 -5.90 0.10 -23.65
CA GLN A 26 -4.89 -0.71 -22.97
C GLN A 26 -4.39 -0.11 -21.65
N ALA A 27 -4.16 -1.00 -20.68
CA ALA A 27 -3.48 -0.65 -19.44
C ALA A 27 -2.02 -0.20 -19.72
N PRO A 28 -1.55 0.90 -19.12
CA PRO A 28 -0.21 1.40 -19.36
C PRO A 28 0.85 0.48 -18.72
N LEU A 29 1.90 0.18 -19.48
CA LEU A 29 3.10 -0.48 -18.97
C LEU A 29 3.94 0.54 -18.17
N VAL A 30 4.09 0.27 -16.87
CA VAL A 30 4.73 1.15 -15.88
C VAL A 30 6.16 0.71 -15.60
N LEU A 31 6.33 -0.60 -15.37
CA LEU A 31 7.60 -1.23 -15.07
C LEU A 31 7.97 -2.20 -16.20
N SER A 32 9.25 -2.29 -16.54
CA SER A 32 9.70 -3.17 -17.61
C SER A 32 11.14 -3.63 -17.39
N GLY A 33 11.45 -4.89 -17.73
CA GLY A 33 12.80 -5.43 -17.64
C GLY A 33 13.38 -5.34 -16.23
N GLY A 34 14.60 -4.81 -16.10
CA GLY A 34 15.33 -4.75 -14.83
C GLY A 34 14.61 -3.98 -13.71
N SER A 35 13.87 -2.90 -14.03
CA SER A 35 13.14 -2.14 -13.01
C SER A 35 12.03 -2.96 -12.36
N LEU A 36 11.37 -3.83 -13.12
CA LEU A 36 10.37 -4.76 -12.59
C LEU A 36 11.01 -5.84 -11.71
N GLU A 37 12.17 -6.38 -12.11
CA GLU A 37 12.87 -7.39 -11.31
C GLU A 37 13.36 -6.84 -9.97
N ASP A 38 13.93 -5.64 -9.96
CA ASP A 38 14.36 -4.96 -8.74
C ASP A 38 13.17 -4.66 -7.84
N TYR A 39 12.07 -4.13 -8.42
CA TYR A 39 10.85 -3.85 -7.68
C TYR A 39 10.27 -5.10 -7.03
N ARG A 40 10.18 -6.21 -7.80
CA ARG A 40 9.77 -7.52 -7.28
C ARG A 40 10.62 -7.93 -6.09
N ARG A 41 11.95 -7.98 -6.24
CA ARG A 41 12.86 -8.46 -5.18
C ARG A 41 12.74 -7.66 -3.88
N ALA A 42 12.51 -6.35 -3.99
CA ALA A 42 12.27 -5.50 -2.83
C ALA A 42 10.90 -5.79 -2.17
N HIS A 43 9.89 -6.11 -2.98
CA HIS A 43 8.50 -6.22 -2.55
C HIS A 43 8.24 -7.38 -1.59
N PRO A 44 7.48 -7.18 -0.48
CA PRO A 44 7.16 -8.25 0.45
C PRO A 44 6.57 -9.50 -0.23
N LEU A 45 5.66 -9.31 -1.20
CA LEU A 45 5.00 -10.41 -1.93
C LEU A 45 5.95 -11.31 -2.71
N TRP A 46 7.17 -10.88 -3.03
CA TRP A 46 8.17 -11.77 -3.64
C TRP A 46 8.40 -13.03 -2.82
N ARG A 47 8.38 -12.89 -1.49
CA ARG A 47 8.57 -14.00 -0.56
C ARG A 47 7.37 -14.94 -0.49
N ALA A 48 6.17 -14.42 -0.74
CA ALA A 48 4.94 -15.21 -0.76
C ALA A 48 4.66 -15.86 -2.12
N MET A 49 5.36 -15.44 -3.17
CA MET A 49 5.12 -15.89 -4.54
C MET A 49 5.20 -17.40 -4.72
N PRO A 50 6.19 -18.12 -4.14
CA PRO A 50 6.24 -19.58 -4.25
C PRO A 50 4.98 -20.26 -3.71
N VAL A 51 4.43 -19.77 -2.60
CA VAL A 51 3.21 -20.32 -1.98
C VAL A 51 1.99 -20.06 -2.86
N LEU A 52 1.84 -18.84 -3.39
CA LEU A 52 0.73 -18.51 -4.28
C LEU A 52 0.76 -19.36 -5.55
N HIS A 53 1.96 -19.57 -6.10
CA HIS A 53 2.18 -20.39 -7.28
C HIS A 53 1.81 -21.86 -7.01
N ASP A 54 2.34 -22.45 -5.95
CA ASP A 54 2.10 -23.85 -5.58
C ASP A 54 0.61 -24.17 -5.39
N VAL A 55 -0.14 -23.25 -4.79
CA VAL A 55 -1.57 -23.44 -4.50
C VAL A 55 -2.46 -23.26 -5.73
N LEU A 56 -2.10 -22.34 -6.64
CA LEU A 56 -3.04 -21.85 -7.66
C LEU A 56 -2.69 -22.27 -9.09
N GLU A 57 -1.43 -22.55 -9.41
CA GLU A 57 -0.96 -22.75 -10.78
C GLU A 57 -1.75 -23.84 -11.52
N GLN A 58 -1.87 -25.03 -10.92
CA GLN A 58 -2.51 -26.16 -11.58
C GLN A 58 -3.98 -25.89 -11.91
N ALA A 59 -4.74 -25.34 -10.95
CA ALA A 59 -6.15 -25.01 -11.14
C ALA A 59 -6.36 -23.99 -12.28
N ILE A 60 -5.39 -23.10 -12.48
CA ILE A 60 -5.45 -22.04 -13.49
C ILE A 60 -5.16 -22.59 -14.88
N VAL A 61 -4.18 -23.49 -15.00
CA VAL A 61 -3.88 -24.21 -16.26
C VAL A 61 -5.09 -25.03 -16.69
N ASP A 62 -5.71 -25.78 -15.77
CA ASP A 62 -6.85 -26.65 -16.07
C ASP A 62 -8.11 -25.87 -16.51
N CYS A 63 -8.23 -24.59 -16.12
CA CYS A 63 -9.39 -23.75 -16.41
C CYS A 63 -9.23 -22.79 -17.61
N ASP A 64 -8.11 -22.84 -18.36
CA ASP A 64 -7.74 -21.84 -19.37
C ASP A 64 -7.79 -20.39 -18.83
N ALA A 65 -7.30 -20.21 -17.60
CA ALA A 65 -7.34 -18.95 -16.86
C ALA A 65 -5.94 -18.33 -16.68
N LEU A 66 -5.92 -17.15 -16.05
CA LEU A 66 -4.72 -16.42 -15.66
C LEU A 66 -4.67 -16.29 -14.14
N LEU A 67 -3.47 -16.42 -13.59
CA LEU A 67 -3.08 -15.95 -12.27
C LEU A 67 -2.44 -14.58 -12.44
N ALA A 68 -2.87 -13.60 -11.66
CA ALA A 68 -2.13 -12.37 -11.47
C ALA A 68 -1.90 -12.08 -10.00
N VAL A 69 -0.74 -11.48 -9.70
CA VAL A 69 -0.48 -10.89 -8.40
C VAL A 69 -0.13 -9.43 -8.62
N ALA A 70 -0.92 -8.54 -8.03
CA ALA A 70 -0.72 -7.10 -8.05
C ALA A 70 -0.17 -6.60 -6.71
N ASP A 71 0.62 -5.52 -6.71
CA ASP A 71 0.98 -4.79 -5.48
C ASP A 71 -0.16 -3.87 -5.01
N GLU A 72 0.05 -3.13 -3.93
CA GLU A 72 -0.91 -2.17 -3.35
C GLU A 72 -1.29 -0.99 -4.26
N ASN A 73 -0.59 -0.76 -5.36
CA ASN A 73 -0.88 0.28 -6.34
C ASN A 73 -1.51 -0.30 -7.62
N GLY A 74 -1.93 -1.57 -7.59
CA GLY A 74 -2.49 -2.26 -8.76
C GLY A 74 -1.44 -2.60 -9.81
N GLN A 75 -0.15 -2.55 -9.49
CA GLN A 75 0.94 -2.91 -10.39
C GLN A 75 1.02 -4.43 -10.52
N LEU A 76 0.82 -4.98 -11.72
CA LEU A 76 0.92 -6.43 -11.92
C LEU A 76 2.37 -6.88 -11.75
N LEU A 77 2.66 -7.55 -10.63
CA LEU A 77 3.97 -8.11 -10.33
C LEU A 77 4.19 -9.42 -11.05
N PHE A 78 3.17 -10.25 -11.20
CA PHE A 78 3.27 -11.55 -11.89
C PHE A 78 2.01 -11.81 -12.68
N VAL A 79 2.17 -12.41 -13.85
CA VAL A 79 1.06 -12.92 -14.66
C VAL A 79 1.46 -14.30 -15.19
N ARG A 80 0.65 -15.31 -14.90
CA ARG A 80 0.84 -16.70 -15.34
C ARG A 80 -0.48 -17.27 -15.84
N GLY A 81 -0.43 -18.32 -16.63
CA GLY A 81 -1.62 -19.00 -17.13
C GLY A 81 -1.33 -19.79 -18.40
N SER A 82 -2.38 -20.26 -19.06
CA SER A 82 -2.23 -20.94 -20.35
C SER A 82 -1.70 -19.98 -21.43
N ASN A 83 -1.00 -20.51 -22.44
CA ASN A 83 -0.53 -19.69 -23.57
C ASN A 83 -1.69 -18.95 -24.27
N ASN A 84 -2.84 -19.61 -24.41
CA ASN A 84 -4.03 -19.03 -25.02
C ASN A 84 -4.60 -17.86 -24.21
N ALA A 85 -4.64 -17.98 -22.88
CA ALA A 85 -5.10 -16.92 -22.00
C ALA A 85 -4.10 -15.75 -21.98
N LEU A 86 -2.79 -16.04 -21.92
CA LEU A 86 -1.73 -15.03 -21.96
C LEU A 86 -1.75 -14.22 -23.26
N ASP A 87 -1.88 -14.87 -24.41
CA ASP A 87 -1.95 -14.20 -25.72
C ASP A 87 -3.15 -13.24 -25.80
N LYS A 88 -4.29 -13.62 -25.21
CA LYS A 88 -5.47 -12.75 -25.16
C LYS A 88 -5.28 -11.60 -24.17
N ALA A 89 -4.67 -11.85 -23.01
CA ALA A 89 -4.39 -10.85 -21.99
C ALA A 89 -3.42 -9.77 -22.48
N GLN A 90 -2.41 -10.13 -23.27
CA GLN A 90 -1.49 -9.16 -23.86
C GLN A 90 -2.21 -8.10 -24.72
N ARG A 91 -3.31 -8.47 -25.40
CA ARG A 91 -4.07 -7.54 -26.26
C ARG A 91 -4.79 -6.44 -25.49
N ILE A 92 -5.03 -6.63 -24.20
CA ILE A 92 -5.67 -5.66 -23.30
C ILE A 92 -4.66 -5.02 -22.33
N GLY A 93 -3.37 -5.29 -22.50
CA GLY A 93 -2.32 -4.80 -21.58
C GLY A 93 -2.34 -5.48 -20.21
N PHE A 94 -2.94 -6.67 -20.07
CA PHE A 94 -2.88 -7.45 -18.83
C PHE A 94 -1.55 -8.23 -18.80
N ALA A 95 -0.48 -7.50 -18.50
CA ALA A 95 0.89 -7.99 -18.55
C ALA A 95 1.67 -7.60 -17.30
N GLU A 96 2.75 -8.33 -17.01
CA GLU A 96 3.65 -7.99 -15.92
C GLU A 96 4.22 -6.59 -16.12
N GLY A 97 4.24 -5.78 -15.06
CA GLY A 97 4.65 -4.39 -15.14
C GLY A 97 3.57 -3.44 -15.69
N ALA A 98 2.38 -3.91 -16.07
CA ALA A 98 1.24 -3.05 -16.35
C ALA A 98 0.47 -2.67 -15.08
N SER A 99 -0.07 -1.46 -15.03
CA SER A 99 -0.90 -1.04 -13.91
C SER A 99 -2.37 -1.23 -14.21
N TRP A 100 -3.01 -1.94 -13.29
CA TRP A 100 -4.43 -2.24 -13.23
C TRP A 100 -5.06 -1.55 -12.02
N ASP A 101 -4.54 -0.37 -11.66
CA ASP A 101 -5.20 0.54 -10.72
C ASP A 101 -6.57 0.93 -11.29
N GLU A 102 -7.59 0.90 -10.44
CA GLU A 102 -8.94 1.30 -10.79
C GLU A 102 -9.00 2.75 -11.29
N ARG A 103 -8.12 3.62 -10.80
CA ARG A 103 -8.03 5.02 -11.23
C ARG A 103 -7.39 5.21 -12.61
N VAL A 104 -6.83 4.14 -13.18
CA VAL A 104 -6.10 4.16 -14.47
C VAL A 104 -6.85 3.36 -15.52
N VAL A 105 -7.28 2.14 -15.19
CA VAL A 105 -7.94 1.20 -16.12
C VAL A 105 -9.45 1.13 -15.84
N GLY A 106 -9.93 1.87 -14.85
CA GLY A 106 -11.32 1.77 -14.39
C GLY A 106 -11.57 0.45 -13.66
N THR A 107 -12.83 0.19 -13.34
CA THR A 107 -13.29 -1.02 -12.65
C THR A 107 -12.73 -2.30 -13.25
N ASN A 108 -11.88 -2.95 -12.46
CA ASN A 108 -11.26 -4.23 -12.70
C ASN A 108 -11.06 -4.94 -11.35
N ALA A 109 -10.94 -6.26 -11.34
CA ALA A 109 -10.91 -7.00 -10.07
C ALA A 109 -9.69 -6.68 -9.17
N PRO A 110 -8.42 -6.74 -9.62
CA PRO A 110 -7.28 -6.49 -8.73
C PRO A 110 -7.31 -5.05 -8.16
N GLY A 111 -7.51 -4.04 -9.00
CA GLY A 111 -7.60 -2.64 -8.56
C GLY A 111 -8.75 -2.39 -7.58
N THR A 112 -9.94 -2.94 -7.86
CA THR A 112 -11.10 -2.77 -6.98
C THR A 112 -10.93 -3.50 -5.65
N ALA A 113 -10.32 -4.70 -5.65
CA ALA A 113 -10.02 -5.44 -4.42
C ALA A 113 -9.09 -4.67 -3.49
N ILE A 114 -8.07 -4.03 -4.08
CA ILE A 114 -7.11 -3.18 -3.37
C ILE A 114 -7.81 -1.93 -2.81
N ALA A 115 -8.58 -1.23 -3.64
CA ALA A 115 -9.27 0.01 -3.27
C ALA A 115 -10.27 -0.20 -2.13
N LEU A 116 -10.97 -1.34 -2.11
CA LEU A 116 -11.91 -1.69 -1.05
C LEU A 116 -11.25 -2.38 0.15
N GLY A 117 -10.08 -2.99 -0.04
CA GLY A 117 -9.50 -3.93 0.91
C GLY A 117 -10.36 -5.18 1.13
N GLU A 118 -11.23 -5.53 0.17
CA GLU A 118 -12.15 -6.66 0.28
C GLU A 118 -12.08 -7.56 -0.96
N PRO A 119 -12.41 -8.86 -0.82
CA PRO A 119 -12.57 -9.74 -1.97
C PRO A 119 -13.67 -9.28 -2.92
N VAL A 120 -13.40 -9.26 -4.22
CA VAL A 120 -14.36 -8.82 -5.24
C VAL A 120 -14.46 -9.80 -6.40
N VAL A 121 -15.55 -9.65 -7.13
CA VAL A 121 -15.80 -10.33 -8.39
C VAL A 121 -16.22 -9.25 -9.39
N VAL A 122 -15.63 -9.24 -10.57
CA VAL A 122 -16.01 -8.36 -11.68
C VAL A 122 -16.27 -9.24 -12.91
N ARG A 123 -17.48 -9.19 -13.47
CA ARG A 123 -17.92 -10.03 -14.58
C ARG A 123 -18.08 -9.21 -15.84
N GLN A 124 -17.44 -9.61 -16.93
CA GLN A 124 -17.74 -9.15 -18.29
C GLN A 124 -17.97 -7.63 -18.37
N GLN A 125 -19.20 -7.19 -18.66
CA GLN A 125 -19.57 -5.78 -18.83
C GLN A 125 -19.53 -4.96 -17.54
N GLU A 126 -19.28 -5.56 -16.37
CA GLU A 126 -18.98 -4.84 -15.13
C GLU A 126 -17.57 -4.23 -15.16
N HIS A 127 -16.68 -4.72 -16.04
CA HIS A 127 -15.43 -4.04 -16.31
C HIS A 127 -15.72 -2.68 -16.96
N PHE A 128 -14.98 -1.66 -16.52
CA PHE A 128 -15.21 -0.31 -17.01
C PHE A 128 -14.79 -0.15 -18.48
N LEU A 129 -13.64 -0.71 -18.86
CA LEU A 129 -13.19 -0.71 -20.26
C LEU A 129 -13.91 -1.76 -21.09
N GLU A 130 -14.40 -1.34 -22.25
CA GLU A 130 -15.09 -2.21 -23.21
C GLU A 130 -14.18 -3.33 -23.74
N SER A 131 -12.87 -3.05 -23.87
CA SER A 131 -11.86 -4.02 -24.31
C SER A 131 -11.74 -5.23 -23.37
N VAL A 132 -12.16 -5.09 -22.11
CA VAL A 132 -12.04 -6.11 -21.06
C VAL A 132 -13.34 -6.92 -20.87
N HIS A 133 -14.43 -6.57 -21.55
CA HIS A 133 -15.76 -7.20 -21.36
C HIS A 133 -15.84 -8.71 -21.67
N ARG A 134 -14.79 -9.30 -22.27
CA ARG A 134 -14.71 -10.75 -22.50
C ARG A 134 -14.23 -11.53 -21.26
N TRP A 135 -13.74 -10.84 -20.25
CA TRP A 135 -13.14 -11.44 -19.06
C TRP A 135 -14.08 -11.34 -17.86
N SER A 136 -13.98 -12.33 -16.99
CA SER A 136 -14.51 -12.30 -15.65
C SER A 136 -13.38 -12.63 -14.67
N CYS A 137 -13.37 -11.94 -13.53
CA CYS A 137 -12.23 -11.91 -12.63
C CYS A 137 -12.68 -12.04 -11.18
N VAL A 138 -11.86 -12.72 -10.37
CA VAL A 138 -12.04 -12.86 -8.93
C VAL A 138 -10.73 -12.43 -8.28
N ALA A 139 -10.78 -11.44 -7.40
CA ALA A 139 -9.60 -10.92 -6.72
C ALA A 139 -9.77 -10.89 -5.20
N VAL A 140 -8.69 -11.18 -4.49
CA VAL A 140 -8.61 -11.17 -3.02
C VAL A 140 -7.40 -10.35 -2.59
N PRO A 141 -7.56 -9.35 -1.70
CA PRO A 141 -6.44 -8.59 -1.17
C PRO A 141 -5.56 -9.46 -0.27
N ILE A 142 -4.25 -9.21 -0.31
CA ILE A 142 -3.24 -9.78 0.59
C ILE A 142 -2.82 -8.68 1.56
N ARG A 143 -2.77 -9.00 2.85
CA ARG A 143 -2.43 -8.03 3.91
C ARG A 143 -1.03 -8.25 4.47
N ASP A 144 -0.38 -7.18 4.92
CA ASP A 144 0.79 -7.33 5.78
C ASP A 144 0.32 -7.87 7.14
N PRO A 145 0.79 -9.04 7.59
CA PRO A 145 0.39 -9.59 8.88
C PRO A 145 0.84 -8.73 10.07
N ARG A 146 1.74 -7.76 9.88
CA ARG A 146 2.24 -6.86 10.94
C ARG A 146 1.41 -5.58 11.06
N SER A 147 1.09 -4.93 9.94
CA SER A 147 0.34 -3.66 9.95
C SER A 147 -1.17 -3.85 9.70
N GLY A 148 -1.59 -4.99 9.14
CA GLY A 148 -2.95 -5.23 8.68
C GLY A 148 -3.31 -4.53 7.37
N GLY A 149 -2.44 -3.66 6.85
CA GLY A 149 -2.64 -2.93 5.60
C GLY A 149 -2.59 -3.84 4.37
N VAL A 150 -3.30 -3.47 3.31
CA VAL A 150 -3.26 -4.18 2.02
C VAL A 150 -1.90 -3.92 1.36
N ILE A 151 -1.23 -4.99 0.94
CA ILE A 151 0.08 -4.96 0.26
C ILE A 151 -0.01 -5.51 -1.16
N GLY A 152 -1.22 -5.69 -1.67
CA GLY A 152 -1.50 -6.21 -3.01
C GLY A 152 -2.72 -7.11 -3.05
N ALA A 153 -2.91 -7.79 -4.17
CA ALA A 153 -4.01 -8.71 -4.39
C ALA A 153 -3.57 -9.89 -5.26
N VAL A 154 -4.17 -11.05 -5.00
CA VAL A 154 -4.16 -12.19 -5.92
C VAL A 154 -5.45 -12.18 -6.72
N ASP A 155 -5.33 -12.34 -8.04
CA ASP A 155 -6.43 -12.30 -8.99
C ASP A 155 -6.40 -13.54 -9.89
N VAL A 156 -7.58 -14.08 -10.17
CA VAL A 156 -7.77 -15.07 -11.22
C VAL A 156 -8.72 -14.51 -12.27
N THR A 157 -8.23 -14.48 -13.51
CA THR A 157 -8.91 -13.89 -14.66
C THR A 157 -9.16 -14.97 -15.72
N GLY A 158 -10.40 -15.08 -16.20
CA GLY A 158 -10.77 -16.07 -17.22
C GLY A 158 -12.10 -15.73 -17.88
N ALA A 159 -12.75 -16.72 -18.50
CA ALA A 159 -14.15 -16.58 -18.92
C ALA A 159 -15.10 -16.80 -17.72
N ASP A 160 -16.39 -16.56 -17.92
CA ASP A 160 -17.36 -16.51 -16.81
C ASP A 160 -17.48 -17.81 -15.99
N HIS A 161 -17.07 -18.95 -16.54
CA HIS A 161 -17.06 -20.25 -15.84
C HIS A 161 -16.12 -20.27 -14.62
N ILE A 162 -15.12 -19.39 -14.56
CA ILE A 162 -14.21 -19.30 -13.40
C ILE A 162 -14.89 -18.66 -12.19
N VAL A 163 -16.03 -17.97 -12.39
CA VAL A 163 -16.69 -17.21 -11.34
C VAL A 163 -17.65 -18.08 -10.54
N VAL A 164 -17.07 -18.97 -9.75
CA VAL A 164 -17.77 -19.89 -8.86
C VAL A 164 -17.32 -19.71 -7.42
N PRO A 165 -18.14 -20.08 -6.41
CA PRO A 165 -17.77 -19.95 -4.99
C PRO A 165 -16.43 -20.61 -4.63
N GLN A 166 -16.06 -21.69 -5.32
CA GLN A 166 -14.83 -22.44 -5.12
C GLN A 166 -13.58 -21.61 -5.47
N THR A 167 -13.63 -20.84 -6.57
CA THR A 167 -12.54 -19.92 -6.95
C THR A 167 -12.31 -18.88 -5.85
N MET A 168 -13.38 -18.25 -5.36
CA MET A 168 -13.28 -17.30 -4.25
C MET A 168 -12.71 -17.94 -2.98
N ALA A 169 -13.17 -19.14 -2.61
CA ALA A 169 -12.66 -19.85 -1.44
C ALA A 169 -11.17 -20.20 -1.58
N MET A 170 -10.76 -20.65 -2.77
CA MET A 170 -9.37 -20.97 -3.09
C MET A 170 -8.47 -19.75 -3.01
N LEU A 171 -8.87 -18.61 -3.60
CA LEU A 171 -8.08 -17.38 -3.52
C LEU A 171 -7.99 -16.84 -2.10
N ARG A 172 -9.07 -16.93 -1.31
CA ARG A 172 -9.04 -16.59 0.11
C ARG A 172 -8.05 -17.46 0.88
N ALA A 173 -8.03 -18.77 0.63
CA ALA A 173 -7.09 -19.67 1.27
C ALA A 173 -5.63 -19.36 0.85
N ALA A 174 -5.38 -19.15 -0.44
CA ALA A 174 -4.07 -18.79 -0.96
C ALA A 174 -3.56 -17.46 -0.38
N ALA A 175 -4.42 -16.43 -0.30
CA ALA A 175 -4.08 -15.15 0.32
C ALA A 175 -3.71 -15.34 1.81
N ARG A 176 -4.48 -16.13 2.57
CA ARG A 176 -4.14 -16.41 3.98
C ARG A 176 -2.82 -17.16 4.14
N LEU A 177 -2.53 -18.14 3.28
CA LEU A 177 -1.24 -18.84 3.30
C LEU A 177 -0.08 -17.90 2.98
N ALA A 178 -0.25 -17.01 2.00
CA ALA A 178 0.72 -15.96 1.70
C ALA A 178 0.95 -15.05 2.92
N GLU A 179 -0.12 -14.56 3.57
CA GLU A 179 -0.03 -13.74 4.79
C GLU A 179 0.72 -14.45 5.93
N MET A 180 0.45 -15.74 6.14
CA MET A 180 1.15 -16.56 7.13
C MET A 180 2.64 -16.72 6.81
N GLU A 181 2.98 -16.94 5.54
CA GLU A 181 4.39 -17.07 5.13
C GLU A 181 5.14 -15.74 5.29
N LEU A 182 4.50 -14.61 4.97
CA LEU A 182 5.05 -13.28 5.22
C LEU A 182 5.27 -13.02 6.71
N HIS A 183 4.39 -13.52 7.57
CA HIS A 183 4.53 -13.41 9.02
C HIS A 183 5.75 -14.20 9.51
N ARG A 184 5.92 -15.42 8.98
CA ARG A 184 7.03 -16.31 9.31
C ARG A 184 8.38 -15.74 8.89
N ILE A 185 8.51 -15.26 7.65
CA ILE A 185 9.78 -14.74 7.12
C ILE A 185 10.06 -13.30 7.61
N GLY A 186 9.02 -12.54 7.95
CA GLY A 186 9.10 -11.18 8.50
C GLY A 186 9.42 -11.09 9.99
N SER A 187 9.69 -12.23 10.64
CA SER A 187 10.07 -12.34 12.05
C SER A 187 11.56 -12.66 12.21
N PRO A 188 12.49 -11.71 11.99
CA PRO A 188 13.74 -11.78 12.72
C PRO A 188 13.42 -11.62 14.20
N ALA A 189 14.09 -12.37 15.06
CA ALA A 189 14.13 -12.13 16.50
C ALA A 189 14.84 -10.78 16.77
N THR A 190 14.20 -9.67 16.43
CA THR A 190 14.66 -8.35 16.83
C THR A 190 14.24 -8.19 18.29
N THR A 191 15.21 -8.24 19.19
CA THR A 191 15.03 -7.75 20.56
C THR A 191 14.71 -6.26 20.50
N GLY A 192 13.48 -5.87 20.86
CA GLY A 192 13.06 -4.48 20.85
C GLY A 192 11.55 -4.29 20.69
N VAL A 193 11.14 -3.03 20.62
CA VAL A 193 9.76 -2.60 20.36
C VAL A 193 9.63 -2.32 18.86
N ARG A 194 8.63 -2.89 18.20
CA ARG A 194 8.23 -2.43 16.87
C ARG A 194 7.04 -1.51 16.97
N LEU A 195 7.08 -0.44 16.19
CA LEU A 195 6.05 0.58 16.16
C LEU A 195 5.63 0.82 14.71
N SER A 196 4.34 0.69 14.42
CA SER A 196 3.79 0.94 13.08
C SER A 196 2.76 2.06 13.16
N GLY A 197 2.97 3.13 12.39
CA GLY A 197 2.11 4.32 12.40
C GLY A 197 1.89 4.96 11.03
N LEU A 198 2.59 4.50 9.98
CA LEU A 198 2.41 5.02 8.62
C LEU A 198 1.07 4.56 8.04
N GLY A 199 0.27 5.52 7.57
CA GLY A 199 -1.00 5.25 6.88
C GLY A 199 -2.15 4.75 7.77
N VAL A 200 -2.00 4.79 9.11
CA VAL A 200 -3.01 4.33 10.06
C VAL A 200 -3.37 5.41 11.09
N ASP A 201 -4.63 5.49 11.49
CA ASP A 201 -5.13 6.49 12.45
C ASP A 201 -4.66 6.25 13.89
N SER A 202 -4.22 5.03 14.20
CA SER A 202 -3.71 4.66 15.52
C SER A 202 -2.59 3.65 15.36
N ALA A 203 -1.51 3.88 16.10
CA ALA A 203 -0.31 3.08 16.00
C ALA A 203 -0.50 1.69 16.60
N VAL A 204 0.26 0.73 16.07
CA VAL A 204 0.36 -0.62 16.59
C VAL A 204 1.74 -0.80 17.18
N VAL A 205 1.80 -1.33 18.40
CA VAL A 205 3.04 -1.68 19.11
C VAL A 205 3.17 -3.18 19.21
N SER A 206 4.31 -3.72 18.81
CA SER A 206 4.67 -5.11 19.04
C SER A 206 5.89 -5.23 19.94
N VAL A 207 5.79 -6.04 20.99
CA VAL A 207 6.86 -6.36 21.94
C VAL A 207 6.96 -7.88 22.05
N GLY A 208 8.03 -8.46 21.49
CA GLY A 208 8.11 -9.90 21.29
C GLY A 208 6.95 -10.39 20.41
N GLU A 209 6.20 -11.39 20.89
CA GLU A 209 5.01 -11.93 20.20
C GLU A 209 3.73 -11.13 20.49
N ARG A 210 3.74 -10.23 21.49
CA ARG A 210 2.56 -9.48 21.88
C ARG A 210 2.40 -8.24 21.00
N THR A 211 1.25 -8.12 20.34
CA THR A 211 0.88 -6.95 19.52
C THR A 211 -0.34 -6.25 20.11
N VAL A 212 -0.28 -4.93 20.24
CA VAL A 212 -1.29 -4.09 20.88
C VAL A 212 -1.60 -2.89 19.98
N ALA A 213 -2.87 -2.72 19.61
CA ALA A 213 -3.35 -1.49 18.99
C ALA A 213 -3.53 -0.40 20.05
N LEU A 214 -2.96 0.77 19.83
CA LEU A 214 -3.02 1.89 20.76
C LEU A 214 -4.27 2.75 20.52
N SER A 215 -4.66 3.54 21.53
CA SER A 215 -5.61 4.64 21.31
C SER A 215 -4.93 5.78 20.54
N PRO A 216 -5.67 6.73 19.95
CA PRO A 216 -5.07 7.88 19.26
C PRO A 216 -4.06 8.63 20.15
N ARG A 217 -4.46 8.96 21.39
CA ARG A 217 -3.58 9.69 22.33
C ARG A 217 -2.34 8.89 22.73
N HIS A 218 -2.48 7.58 22.93
CA HIS A 218 -1.35 6.70 23.23
C HIS A 218 -0.41 6.56 22.02
N SER A 219 -0.95 6.55 20.81
CA SER A 219 -0.18 6.51 19.57
C SER A 219 0.72 7.74 19.45
N GLU A 220 0.18 8.92 19.74
CA GLU A 220 0.93 10.17 19.72
C GLU A 220 2.06 10.16 20.76
N ILE A 221 1.76 9.79 22.01
CA ILE A 221 2.77 9.72 23.09
C ILE A 221 3.91 8.78 22.71
N VAL A 222 3.59 7.56 22.28
CA VAL A 222 4.62 6.56 21.94
C VAL A 222 5.42 6.99 20.71
N THR A 223 4.79 7.67 19.74
CA THR A 223 5.47 8.24 18.57
C THR A 223 6.47 9.33 18.97
N LEU A 224 6.09 10.25 19.86
CA LEU A 224 6.99 11.29 20.36
C LEU A 224 8.19 10.68 21.11
N LEU A 225 7.93 9.70 21.97
CA LEU A 225 8.98 9.01 22.73
C LEU A 225 9.92 8.20 21.83
N ALA A 226 9.40 7.56 20.77
CA ALA A 226 10.22 6.80 19.82
C ALA A 226 11.26 7.69 19.11
N GLY A 227 10.93 8.97 18.87
CA GLY A 227 11.86 9.95 18.29
C GLY A 227 12.88 10.53 19.28
N ARG A 228 12.82 10.18 20.57
CA ARG A 228 13.67 10.72 21.65
C ARG A 228 14.18 9.60 22.57
N PRO A 229 15.22 8.85 22.15
CA PRO A 229 15.78 7.74 22.95
C PRO A 229 16.27 8.18 24.34
N ASP A 230 16.81 9.40 24.46
CA ASP A 230 17.27 9.97 25.72
C ASP A 230 16.12 10.31 26.69
N GLY A 231 14.91 10.42 26.14
CA GLY A 231 13.66 10.68 26.84
C GLY A 231 13.17 12.12 26.77
N MET A 232 11.95 12.30 27.26
CA MET A 232 11.24 13.57 27.32
C MET A 232 10.70 13.82 28.74
N SER A 233 10.72 15.06 29.18
CA SER A 233 9.99 15.53 30.34
C SER A 233 8.48 15.53 30.08
N GLY A 234 7.68 15.59 31.15
CA GLY A 234 6.22 15.69 31.01
C GLY A 234 5.77 16.96 30.28
N ASP A 235 6.52 18.06 30.44
CA ASP A 235 6.25 19.32 29.77
C ASP A 235 6.57 19.25 28.27
N GLU A 236 7.70 18.63 27.88
CA GLU A 236 8.03 18.41 26.47
C GLU A 236 7.00 17.51 25.78
N ILE A 237 6.52 16.46 26.46
CA ILE A 237 5.44 15.62 25.94
C ILE A 237 4.16 16.45 25.80
N ALA A 238 3.81 17.27 26.79
CA ALA A 238 2.62 18.12 26.71
C ALA A 238 2.70 19.09 25.51
N CYS A 239 3.83 19.75 25.29
CA CYS A 239 4.06 20.61 24.12
C CYS A 239 3.95 19.84 22.79
N GLY A 240 4.44 18.60 22.75
CA GLY A 240 4.31 17.76 21.56
C GLY A 240 2.88 17.28 21.27
N LEU A 241 2.01 17.24 22.29
CA LEU A 241 0.64 16.73 22.19
C LEU A 241 -0.45 17.80 22.01
N TYR A 242 -0.19 19.02 22.50
CA TYR A 242 -1.18 20.09 22.57
C TYR A 242 -0.61 21.38 22.00
N GLU A 243 -1.39 22.03 21.13
CA GLU A 243 -1.06 23.34 20.57
C GLU A 243 -1.12 24.48 21.62
N PHE A 244 -1.91 24.28 22.69
CA PHE A 244 -2.08 25.22 23.79
C PHE A 244 -1.78 24.56 25.16
N GLU A 245 -1.35 25.33 26.16
CA GLU A 245 -0.83 24.84 27.46
C GLU A 245 -1.81 24.01 28.34
N SER A 246 -3.07 23.87 27.93
CA SER A 246 -4.11 23.14 28.65
C SER A 246 -4.00 21.62 28.48
N GLY A 247 -2.99 20.98 29.09
CA GLY A 247 -2.83 19.51 28.99
C GLY A 247 -1.84 18.82 29.93
N ARG A 248 -1.09 19.54 30.77
CA ARG A 248 -0.02 18.91 31.58
C ARG A 248 -0.53 17.86 32.59
N SER A 249 -1.75 18.02 33.14
CA SER A 249 -2.31 17.10 34.13
C SER A 249 -2.78 15.77 33.53
N THR A 250 -3.08 15.70 32.23
CA THR A 250 -3.54 14.48 31.55
C THR A 250 -2.38 13.60 31.11
N VAL A 251 -1.22 14.19 30.75
CA VAL A 251 -0.03 13.45 30.27
C VAL A 251 0.40 12.35 31.23
N ARG A 252 0.50 12.67 32.52
CA ARG A 252 0.90 11.69 33.54
C ARG A 252 -0.09 10.52 33.64
N ALA A 253 -1.40 10.79 33.53
CA ALA A 253 -2.43 9.76 33.59
C ALA A 253 -2.39 8.85 32.35
N GLU A 254 -2.19 9.41 31.15
CA GLU A 254 -2.03 8.63 29.92
C GLU A 254 -0.75 7.78 29.96
N LEU A 255 0.37 8.33 30.44
CA LEU A 255 1.62 7.58 30.60
C LEU A 255 1.48 6.42 31.60
N GLN A 256 0.71 6.61 32.67
CA GLN A 256 0.41 5.54 33.61
C GLN A 256 -0.44 4.44 32.94
N ARG A 257 -1.46 4.81 32.15
CA ARG A 257 -2.27 3.85 31.39
C ARG A 257 -1.44 3.08 30.36
N LEU A 258 -0.56 3.78 29.64
CA LEU A 258 0.39 3.17 28.71
C LEU A 258 1.30 2.14 29.39
N ARG A 259 1.82 2.47 30.57
CA ARG A 259 2.61 1.53 31.39
C ARG A 259 1.82 0.30 31.78
N THR A 260 0.61 0.46 32.29
CA THR A 260 -0.23 -0.69 32.64
C THR A 260 -0.56 -1.56 31.42
N MET A 261 -0.72 -0.94 30.24
CA MET A 261 -1.03 -1.65 28.99
C MET A 261 0.17 -2.40 28.41
N LEU A 262 1.34 -1.77 28.36
CA LEU A 262 2.51 -2.31 27.66
C LEU A 262 3.56 -2.93 28.61
N GLY A 263 3.36 -2.82 29.93
CA GLY A 263 4.25 -3.35 30.96
C GLY A 263 5.18 -2.29 31.55
N ASP A 264 5.45 -2.42 32.84
CA ASP A 264 6.24 -1.45 33.60
C ASP A 264 7.71 -1.39 33.13
N ASP A 265 8.25 -2.53 32.68
CA ASP A 265 9.65 -2.66 32.23
C ASP A 265 9.92 -1.96 30.90
N LEU A 266 8.88 -1.53 30.18
CA LEU A 266 9.04 -0.87 28.90
C LEU A 266 9.37 0.63 29.05
N PHE A 267 8.99 1.26 30.16
CA PHE A 267 9.04 2.70 30.31
C PHE A 267 9.89 3.14 31.50
N ALA A 268 10.83 4.04 31.26
CA ALA A 268 11.44 4.82 32.33
C ALA A 268 10.56 6.01 32.72
N SER A 269 10.79 6.55 33.91
CA SER A 269 10.27 7.86 34.30
C SER A 269 11.43 8.74 34.76
N ARG A 270 11.32 10.05 34.47
CA ARG A 270 12.30 11.08 34.81
C ARG A 270 13.68 10.88 34.12
N PRO A 271 13.80 11.14 32.81
CA PRO A 271 12.75 11.50 31.86
C PRO A 271 11.92 10.27 31.41
N TYR A 272 10.75 10.51 30.82
CA TYR A 272 9.97 9.44 30.20
C TYR A 272 10.66 8.98 28.93
N ARG A 273 10.96 7.69 28.82
CA ARG A 273 11.56 7.06 27.63
C ARG A 273 11.21 5.59 27.53
N LEU A 274 11.33 5.04 26.33
CA LEU A 274 11.23 3.61 26.09
C LEU A 274 12.59 2.96 26.43
N LEU A 275 12.57 1.91 27.26
CA LEU A 275 13.79 1.26 27.77
C LEU A 275 14.40 0.26 26.78
N MET A 276 13.65 -0.12 25.76
CA MET A 276 14.10 -1.02 24.69
C MET A 276 14.27 -0.24 23.39
N PRO A 277 15.18 -0.67 22.49
CA PRO A 277 15.29 -0.11 21.16
C PRO A 277 13.95 -0.12 20.44
N VAL A 278 13.59 1.01 19.84
CA VAL A 278 12.34 1.15 19.08
C VAL A 278 12.67 1.15 17.60
N HIS A 279 12.06 0.21 16.89
CA HIS A 279 12.11 0.14 15.44
C HIS A 279 10.75 0.56 14.89
N SER A 280 10.69 1.78 14.36
CA SER A 280 9.47 2.32 13.75
C SER A 280 9.46 2.11 12.23
N ASP A 281 8.28 1.96 11.64
CA ASP A 281 8.14 1.91 10.19
C ASP A 281 8.61 3.21 9.50
N TRP A 282 8.40 4.37 10.11
CA TRP A 282 8.93 5.64 9.59
C TRP A 282 10.45 5.79 9.74
N SER A 283 11.07 5.28 10.81
CA SER A 283 12.54 5.29 10.90
C SER A 283 13.15 4.41 9.81
N VAL A 284 12.53 3.27 9.49
CA VAL A 284 12.96 2.42 8.37
C VAL A 284 12.90 3.18 7.04
N VAL A 285 11.85 3.97 6.79
CA VAL A 285 11.76 4.81 5.58
C VAL A 285 12.91 5.83 5.55
N LEU A 286 13.14 6.55 6.65
CA LEU A 286 14.22 7.54 6.73
C LEU A 286 15.61 6.90 6.54
N ASP A 287 15.88 5.76 7.18
CA ASP A 287 17.14 5.04 7.07
C ASP A 287 17.41 4.59 5.61
N LEU A 288 16.37 4.15 4.89
CA LEU A 288 16.48 3.78 3.47
C LEU A 288 16.80 5.00 2.61
N LEU A 289 16.17 6.14 2.89
CA LEU A 289 16.48 7.39 2.19
C LEU A 289 17.91 7.86 2.45
N GLU A 290 18.40 7.75 3.69
CA GLU A 290 19.79 8.07 4.04
C GLU A 290 20.80 7.17 3.30
N GLN A 291 20.41 5.92 3.02
CA GLN A 291 21.22 4.96 2.25
C GLN A 291 21.09 5.17 0.72
N GLY A 292 20.23 6.09 0.27
CA GLY A 292 19.95 6.33 -1.14
C GLY A 292 18.99 5.30 -1.78
N ASP A 293 18.41 4.39 -0.99
CA ASP A 293 17.42 3.42 -1.46
C ASP A 293 16.01 4.04 -1.51
N VAL A 294 15.82 4.93 -2.49
CA VAL A 294 14.52 5.60 -2.72
C VAL A 294 13.44 4.58 -3.08
N ALA A 295 13.78 3.53 -3.83
CA ALA A 295 12.82 2.51 -4.24
C ALA A 295 12.28 1.72 -3.03
N GLY A 296 13.17 1.27 -2.15
CA GLY A 296 12.80 0.63 -0.89
C GLY A 296 11.98 1.56 0.01
N ALA A 297 12.35 2.85 0.08
CA ALA A 297 11.63 3.84 0.88
C ALA A 297 10.18 4.04 0.40
N VAL A 298 9.97 4.23 -0.91
CA VAL A 298 8.62 4.34 -1.51
C VAL A 298 7.76 3.13 -1.16
N GLN A 299 8.32 1.93 -1.29
CA GLN A 299 7.61 0.69 -1.02
C GLN A 299 7.23 0.48 0.45
N ARG A 300 8.01 1.03 1.38
CA ARG A 300 7.70 0.94 2.82
C ARG A 300 6.79 2.05 3.31
N TYR A 301 6.62 3.11 2.52
CA TYR A 301 5.74 4.22 2.86
C TYR A 301 4.28 3.88 2.58
N ARG A 302 3.54 3.49 3.63
CA ARG A 302 2.10 3.17 3.55
C ARG A 302 1.20 4.41 3.61
N GLY A 303 1.78 5.58 3.86
CA GLY A 303 1.09 6.86 3.97
C GLY A 303 1.61 7.73 5.11
N PRO A 304 1.03 8.93 5.29
CA PRO A 304 1.44 9.85 6.33
C PRO A 304 1.33 9.20 7.70
N LEU A 305 2.29 9.52 8.57
CA LEU A 305 2.31 9.05 9.94
C LEU A 305 1.11 9.59 10.70
N LEU A 306 0.24 8.71 11.22
CA LEU A 306 -0.95 9.10 12.00
C LEU A 306 -1.72 10.26 11.33
N PRO A 307 -2.34 10.04 10.15
CA PRO A 307 -2.83 11.11 9.29
C PRO A 307 -3.95 11.96 9.93
N ARG A 308 -4.65 11.42 10.94
CA ARG A 308 -5.69 12.11 11.70
C ARG A 308 -5.23 12.78 13.00
N SER A 309 -3.95 12.67 13.36
CA SER A 309 -3.43 13.37 14.54
C SER A 309 -3.12 14.82 14.23
N ASP A 310 -3.57 15.70 15.13
CA ASP A 310 -3.26 17.13 15.16
C ASP A 310 -2.21 17.48 16.24
N ALA A 311 -1.63 16.47 16.89
CA ALA A 311 -0.59 16.69 17.90
C ALA A 311 0.65 17.34 17.26
N PRO A 312 1.10 18.53 17.70
CA PRO A 312 2.13 19.30 16.99
C PRO A 312 3.41 18.52 16.67
N GLY A 313 3.92 17.74 17.61
CA GLY A 313 5.14 16.96 17.39
C GLY A 313 4.94 15.74 16.46
N VAL A 314 3.71 15.22 16.37
CA VAL A 314 3.38 14.16 15.40
C VAL A 314 3.22 14.76 14.00
N VAL A 315 2.58 15.93 13.89
CA VAL A 315 2.46 16.67 12.62
C VAL A 315 3.85 17.01 12.09
N GLU A 316 4.74 17.56 12.92
CA GLU A 316 6.12 17.87 12.52
C GLU A 316 6.85 16.63 11.97
N LEU A 317 6.75 15.49 12.67
CA LEU A 317 7.38 14.25 12.23
C LEU A 317 6.74 13.71 10.95
N ARG A 318 5.41 13.77 10.83
CA ARG A 318 4.66 13.37 9.62
C ARG A 318 5.13 14.15 8.41
N GLU A 319 5.16 15.48 8.51
CA GLU A 319 5.59 16.35 7.43
C GLU A 319 7.05 16.10 7.07
N ARG A 320 7.93 15.90 8.06
CA ARG A 320 9.34 15.58 7.81
C ARG A 320 9.53 14.30 7.01
N VAL A 321 8.86 13.21 7.40
CA VAL A 321 8.97 11.90 6.72
C VAL A 321 8.40 12.00 5.30
N HIS A 322 7.22 12.61 5.15
CA HIS A 322 6.56 12.77 3.86
C HIS A 322 7.38 13.64 2.90
N ALA A 323 7.84 14.81 3.36
CA ALA A 323 8.63 15.73 2.54
C ALA A 323 9.98 15.13 2.13
N ALA A 324 10.66 14.41 3.04
CA ALA A 324 11.92 13.73 2.72
C ALA A 324 11.74 12.70 1.60
N LEU A 325 10.70 11.85 1.70
CA LEU A 325 10.39 10.87 0.67
C LEU A 325 10.01 11.53 -0.66
N ALA A 326 9.11 12.51 -0.62
CA ALA A 326 8.66 13.21 -1.82
C ALA A 326 9.84 13.87 -2.54
N ALA A 327 10.71 14.58 -1.82
CA ALA A 327 11.92 15.19 -2.37
C ALA A 327 12.89 14.15 -2.97
N ALA A 328 13.08 13.01 -2.30
CA ALA A 328 13.91 11.91 -2.80
C ALA A 328 13.35 11.31 -4.09
N VAL A 329 12.03 11.08 -4.17
CA VAL A 329 11.38 10.61 -5.39
C VAL A 329 11.54 11.61 -6.53
N ARG A 330 11.28 12.90 -6.29
CA ARG A 330 11.39 13.95 -7.31
C ARG A 330 12.80 14.11 -7.86
N SER A 331 13.80 13.98 -7.00
CA SER A 331 15.21 14.06 -7.36
C SER A 331 15.80 12.77 -7.96
N SER A 332 15.09 11.63 -7.86
CA SER A 332 15.61 10.32 -8.28
C SER A 332 15.89 10.20 -9.78
N GLY A 333 15.26 11.02 -10.62
CA GLY A 333 15.33 10.92 -12.08
C GLY A 333 14.71 9.62 -12.64
N ARG A 334 13.99 8.86 -11.80
CA ARG A 334 13.43 7.55 -12.14
C ARG A 334 11.95 7.67 -12.45
N SER A 335 11.58 7.46 -13.72
CA SER A 335 10.17 7.54 -14.17
C SER A 335 9.28 6.50 -13.50
N ASP A 336 9.83 5.32 -13.16
CA ASP A 336 9.11 4.26 -12.46
C ASP A 336 8.76 4.66 -11.01
N LEU A 337 9.70 5.27 -10.28
CA LEU A 337 9.46 5.74 -8.91
C LEU A 337 8.51 6.94 -8.88
N LEU A 338 8.69 7.89 -9.81
CA LEU A 338 7.79 9.02 -9.97
C LEU A 338 6.36 8.55 -10.27
N MET A 339 6.21 7.56 -11.16
CA MET A 339 4.91 7.01 -11.51
C MET A 339 4.27 6.21 -10.37
N SER A 340 5.06 5.48 -9.59
CA SER A 340 4.58 4.82 -8.36
C SER A 340 4.08 5.86 -7.34
N TRP A 341 4.87 6.91 -7.11
CA TRP A 341 4.53 7.98 -6.18
C TRP A 341 3.29 8.78 -6.58
N THR A 342 3.23 9.25 -7.83
CA THR A 342 2.12 10.07 -8.30
C THR A 342 0.80 9.31 -8.39
N ARG A 343 0.85 7.97 -8.32
CA ARG A 343 -0.34 7.13 -8.22
C ARG A 343 -0.68 6.79 -6.78
N HIS A 344 0.27 6.81 -5.87
CA HIS A 344 -0.04 6.65 -4.46
C HIS A 344 -1.03 7.75 -4.02
N PRO A 345 -2.08 7.46 -3.23
CA PRO A 345 -3.04 8.47 -2.77
C PRO A 345 -2.43 9.72 -2.13
N TRP A 346 -1.18 9.61 -1.65
CA TRP A 346 -0.46 10.68 -0.96
C TRP A 346 0.54 11.43 -1.85
N GLY A 347 0.81 10.93 -3.06
CA GLY A 347 1.59 11.64 -4.08
C GLY A 347 0.74 12.11 -5.26
N ALA A 348 -0.56 11.79 -5.28
CA ALA A 348 -1.49 12.12 -6.36
C ALA A 348 -1.63 13.62 -6.62
N ASP A 349 -1.44 14.45 -5.59
CA ASP A 349 -1.49 15.90 -5.67
C ASP A 349 -0.09 16.56 -5.66
N ASP A 350 1.00 15.77 -5.76
CA ASP A 350 2.36 16.30 -5.88
C ASP A 350 2.61 16.81 -7.32
N HIS A 351 2.30 18.09 -7.52
CA HIS A 351 2.47 18.77 -8.80
C HIS A 351 3.92 18.69 -9.33
N GLU A 352 4.92 18.83 -8.46
CA GLU A 352 6.33 18.76 -8.87
C GLU A 352 6.70 17.36 -9.35
N ALA A 353 6.19 16.30 -8.71
CA ALA A 353 6.41 14.94 -9.16
C ALA A 353 5.74 14.65 -10.50
N TRP A 354 4.51 15.12 -10.71
CA TRP A 354 3.84 15.01 -12.01
C TRP A 354 4.60 15.75 -13.12
N ALA A 355 5.16 16.92 -12.83
CA ALA A 355 5.97 17.69 -13.77
C ALA A 355 7.27 16.96 -14.13
N ALA A 356 7.95 16.41 -13.13
CA ALA A 356 9.14 15.60 -13.33
C ALA A 356 8.85 14.33 -14.17
N LEU A 357 7.74 13.63 -13.88
CA LEU A 357 7.31 12.45 -14.64
C LEU A 357 7.02 12.80 -16.11
N ALA A 358 6.25 13.86 -16.36
CA ALA A 358 5.94 14.31 -17.70
C ALA A 358 7.20 14.72 -18.49
N GLY A 359 8.20 15.27 -17.80
CA GLY A 359 9.50 15.62 -18.37
C GLY A 359 10.32 14.40 -18.81
N LEU A 360 10.27 13.30 -18.05
CA LEU A 360 11.05 12.08 -18.32
C LEU A 360 10.42 11.15 -19.36
N LEU A 361 9.09 11.15 -19.50
CA LEU A 361 8.38 10.25 -20.41
C LEU A 361 8.53 10.66 -21.89
N PRO A 362 8.68 9.71 -22.85
CA PRO A 362 8.69 10.03 -24.28
C PRO A 362 7.42 10.76 -24.75
N ILE A 363 7.53 11.59 -25.80
CA ILE A 363 6.40 12.38 -26.35
C ILE A 363 5.21 11.49 -26.74
N GLY A 364 5.45 10.28 -27.24
CA GLY A 364 4.41 9.33 -27.63
C GLY A 364 3.86 8.46 -26.50
N SER A 365 4.31 8.63 -25.26
CA SER A 365 3.83 7.82 -24.14
C SER A 365 2.41 8.22 -23.75
N PRO A 366 1.43 7.30 -23.70
CA PRO A 366 0.09 7.58 -23.18
C PRO A 366 0.12 8.15 -21.76
N MET A 367 1.08 7.70 -20.96
CA MET A 367 1.26 8.17 -19.58
C MET A 367 1.71 9.63 -19.50
N ARG A 368 2.36 10.16 -20.53
CA ARG A 368 2.70 11.59 -20.60
C ARG A 368 1.45 12.44 -20.73
N SER A 369 0.48 12.00 -21.52
CA SER A 369 -0.83 12.67 -21.65
C SER A 369 -1.60 12.66 -20.33
N VAL A 370 -1.59 11.52 -19.62
CA VAL A 370 -2.17 11.40 -18.27
C VAL A 370 -1.51 12.38 -17.30
N ALA A 371 -0.17 12.42 -17.26
CA ALA A 371 0.57 13.34 -16.41
C ALA A 371 0.25 14.82 -16.72
N GLN A 372 0.13 15.19 -18.01
CA GLN A 372 -0.25 16.54 -18.42
C GLN A 372 -1.68 16.91 -18.01
N ALA A 373 -2.64 15.98 -18.13
CA ALA A 373 -4.01 16.20 -17.67
C ALA A 373 -4.07 16.42 -16.16
N HIS A 374 -3.28 15.65 -15.38
CA HIS A 374 -3.19 15.85 -13.93
C HIS A 374 -2.56 17.20 -13.56
N LEU A 375 -1.51 17.64 -14.25
CA LEU A 375 -0.92 18.97 -14.03
C LEU A 375 -1.93 20.09 -14.28
N GLN A 376 -2.75 19.98 -15.33
CA GLN A 376 -3.81 20.96 -15.61
C GLN A 376 -4.90 20.98 -14.53
N ARG A 377 -5.20 19.85 -13.90
CA ARG A 377 -6.15 19.77 -12.77
C ARG A 377 -5.60 20.42 -11.49
N LEU A 378 -4.28 20.33 -11.28
CA LEU A 378 -3.60 20.83 -10.08
C LEU A 378 -3.21 22.32 -10.15
N ALA A 379 -3.22 22.91 -11.34
CA ALA A 379 -2.98 24.34 -11.59
C ALA A 379 -4.26 25.16 -11.39
#